data_AF-A0A1H8CP41-F1
#
_entry.id   AF-A0A1H8CP41-F1
#
_cell.length_a   1.000
_cell.length_b   1.000
_cell.length_c   1.000
_cell.angle_alpha   90.00
_cell.angle_beta   90.00
_cell.angle_gamma   90.00
#
_symmetry.space_group_name_H-M   'P 1'
#
loop_
_entity.id
_entity.type
_entity.pdbx_description
1 polymer ?
#
loop_
_entity_poly.entity_id
_entity_poly.type
_entity_poly.pdbx_seq_one_letter_code
_entity_poly.pdbx_strand_id
1 'polypeptide(L)'
;MVNNENNQSVNPSKNFVLPFILLLLSRVSLHGYELSQKLQAFGFKSIDQGNLYRLLRKLEADELVSSEWDTTGNGPAKRKYSITKAGITYLKGYANQLETYQSMLDQFFSMYSSFLELYIPSFSTRDSIEKKSSQKRRNDDGKEE
;
A
#
# COMPACT_ATOMS: atom_id res chain seq x y z
N MET A 1 23.99 20.65 5.01
CA MET A 1 22.60 20.18 5.14
C MET A 1 22.00 20.14 3.74
N VAL A 2 21.94 18.96 3.11
CA VAL A 2 21.42 18.81 1.74
C VAL A 2 19.96 18.36 1.87
N ASN A 3 19.05 19.25 1.49
CA ASN A 3 17.61 18.98 1.50
C ASN A 3 17.26 18.09 0.31
N ASN A 4 16.98 16.81 0.58
CA ASN A 4 16.46 15.87 -0.40
C ASN A 4 14.92 15.87 -0.35
N GLU A 5 14.31 16.87 -0.99
CA GLU A 5 12.86 17.05 -1.13
C GLU A 5 12.41 16.70 -2.56
N ASN A 6 12.86 15.58 -3.11
CA ASN A 6 12.32 15.03 -4.38
C ASN A 6 11.67 13.67 -4.15
N ASN A 7 10.80 13.59 -3.15
CA ASN A 7 9.83 12.51 -3.07
C ASN A 7 8.62 12.97 -3.91
N GLN A 8 8.68 12.78 -5.24
CA GLN A 8 7.51 12.95 -6.10
C GLN A 8 6.39 12.12 -5.47
N SER A 9 5.42 12.81 -4.86
CA SER A 9 4.28 12.17 -4.25
C SER A 9 3.43 11.63 -5.40
N VAL A 10 3.75 10.42 -5.83
CA VAL A 10 2.88 9.65 -6.71
C VAL A 10 1.53 9.65 -6.00
N ASN A 11 0.53 10.27 -6.62
CA ASN A 11 -0.82 10.28 -6.08
C ASN A 11 -1.50 9.01 -6.61
N PRO A 12 -1.56 7.92 -5.84
CA PRO A 12 -2.16 6.69 -6.31
C PRO A 12 -3.61 6.97 -6.72
N SER A 13 -3.98 6.48 -7.90
CA SER A 13 -5.34 6.62 -8.40
C SER A 13 -6.34 6.03 -7.41
N LYS A 14 -7.58 6.54 -7.40
CA LYS A 14 -8.65 6.05 -6.50
C LYS A 14 -8.80 4.53 -6.54
N ASN A 15 -8.54 3.91 -7.69
CA ASN A 15 -8.58 2.47 -7.88
C ASN A 15 -7.51 1.74 -7.07
N PHE A 16 -6.32 2.32 -6.92
CA PHE A 16 -5.22 1.72 -6.18
C PHE A 16 -5.43 1.77 -4.66
N VAL A 17 -6.19 2.74 -4.14
CA VAL A 17 -6.50 2.88 -2.70
C VAL A 17 -7.51 1.83 -2.24
N LEU A 18 -8.49 1.53 -3.08
CA LEU A 18 -9.61 0.66 -2.79
C LEU A 18 -9.21 -0.69 -2.14
N PRO A 19 -8.28 -1.50 -2.71
CA PRO A 19 -7.88 -2.76 -2.08
C PRO A 19 -7.29 -2.58 -0.67
N PHE A 20 -6.65 -1.44 -0.38
CA PHE A 20 -6.12 -1.16 0.97
C PHE A 20 -7.24 -0.87 1.97
N ILE A 21 -8.30 -0.17 1.54
CA ILE A 21 -9.50 0.04 2.37
C ILE A 21 -10.13 -1.32 2.72
N LEU A 22 -10.37 -2.16 1.71
CA LEU A 22 -10.95 -3.48 1.93
C LEU A 22 -10.06 -4.35 2.82
N LEU A 23 -8.74 -4.34 2.58
CA LEU A 23 -7.77 -5.11 3.36
C LEU A 23 -7.65 -4.63 4.83
N LEU A 24 -7.87 -3.34 5.09
CA LEU A 24 -7.95 -2.82 6.45
C LEU A 24 -9.24 -3.28 7.13
N LEU A 25 -10.37 -3.16 6.44
CA LEU A 25 -11.69 -3.55 6.93
C LEU A 25 -11.87 -5.06 7.09
N SER A 26 -11.08 -5.88 6.40
CA SER A 26 -11.09 -7.33 6.55
C SER A 26 -10.48 -7.82 7.85
N ARG A 27 -9.71 -6.97 8.54
CA ARG A 27 -9.12 -7.30 9.85
C ARG A 27 -10.01 -6.85 10.99
N VAL A 28 -10.57 -5.66 10.87
CA VAL A 28 -11.39 -5.05 11.93
C VAL A 28 -12.28 -3.97 11.31
N SER A 29 -13.47 -3.82 11.86
CA SER A 29 -14.38 -2.73 11.52
C SER A 29 -13.83 -1.39 12.05
N LEU A 30 -13.79 -0.36 11.21
CA LEU A 30 -13.13 0.92 11.51
C LEU A 30 -14.04 2.11 11.26
N HIS A 31 -13.80 3.21 11.98
CA HIS A 31 -14.37 4.51 11.63
C HIS A 31 -13.65 5.13 10.44
N GLY A 32 -14.35 5.98 9.68
CA GLY A 32 -13.78 6.64 8.49
C GLY A 32 -12.50 7.44 8.78
N TYR A 33 -12.42 8.09 9.95
CA TYR A 33 -11.22 8.81 10.37
C TYR A 33 -10.03 7.87 10.66
N GLU A 34 -10.26 6.74 11.32
CA GLU A 34 -9.21 5.75 11.61
C GLU A 34 -8.68 5.10 10.32
N LEU A 35 -9.59 4.83 9.37
CA LEU A 35 -9.23 4.42 8.02
C LEU A 35 -8.30 5.44 7.35
N SER A 36 -8.64 6.73 7.42
CA SER A 36 -7.80 7.80 6.86
C SER A 36 -6.40 7.80 7.47
N GLN A 37 -6.30 7.70 8.80
CA GLN A 37 -5.01 7.67 9.49
C GLN A 37 -4.17 6.46 9.07
N LYS A 38 -4.78 5.26 9.02
CA LYS A 38 -4.09 4.04 8.60
C LYS A 38 -3.64 4.12 7.15
N LEU A 39 -4.46 4.65 6.24
CA LEU A 39 -4.09 4.85 4.84
C LEU A 39 -2.90 5.81 4.69
N GLN A 40 -2.87 6.90 5.46
CA GLN A 40 -1.72 7.81 5.45
C GLN A 40 -0.41 7.10 5.85
N ALA A 41 -0.46 6.16 6.80
CA ALA A 41 0.69 5.34 7.18
C ALA A 41 1.17 4.40 6.07
N PHE A 42 0.31 4.03 5.12
CA PHE A 42 0.67 3.29 3.90
C PHE A 42 1.21 4.19 2.77
N GLY A 43 1.35 5.50 3.00
CA GLY A 43 1.85 6.45 2.01
C GLY A 43 0.77 7.19 1.23
N PHE A 44 -0.52 6.96 1.52
CA PHE A 44 -1.64 7.67 0.89
C PHE A 44 -1.86 9.09 1.48
N LYS A 45 -0.82 9.93 1.45
CA LYS A 45 -0.82 11.27 2.07
C LYS A 45 -1.77 12.26 1.41
N SER A 46 -2.11 12.05 0.13
CA SER A 46 -2.94 12.93 -0.69
C SER A 46 -4.44 12.69 -0.55
N ILE A 47 -4.87 11.63 0.15
CA ILE A 47 -6.29 11.32 0.29
C ILE A 47 -6.88 12.18 1.39
N ASP A 48 -7.62 13.20 0.99
CA ASP A 48 -8.45 13.96 1.92
C ASP A 48 -9.65 13.14 2.41
N GLN A 49 -10.19 13.52 3.57
CA GLN A 49 -11.32 12.83 4.18
C GLN A 49 -12.56 12.82 3.29
N GLY A 50 -12.84 13.91 2.56
CA GLY A 50 -14.01 13.99 1.67
C GLY A 50 -13.95 12.96 0.54
N ASN A 51 -12.77 12.76 -0.04
CA ASN A 51 -12.51 11.74 -1.04
C ASN A 51 -12.64 10.32 -0.48
N LEU A 52 -12.12 10.08 0.73
CA LEU A 52 -12.31 8.81 1.42
C LEU A 52 -13.79 8.51 1.67
N TYR A 53 -14.55 9.47 2.20
CA TYR A 53 -15.98 9.26 2.45
C TYR A 53 -16.78 9.06 1.15
N ARG A 54 -16.47 9.77 0.07
CA ARG A 54 -17.06 9.49 -1.25
C ARG A 54 -16.76 8.07 -1.73
N LEU A 55 -15.53 7.60 -1.54
CA LEU A 55 -15.15 6.24 -1.89
C LEU A 55 -15.88 5.21 -1.02
N LEU A 56 -15.95 5.40 0.30
CA LEU A 56 -16.69 4.52 1.21
C LEU A 56 -18.18 4.44 0.84
N ARG A 57 -18.81 5.55 0.46
CA ARG A 57 -20.20 5.57 -0.01
C ARG A 57 -20.38 4.81 -1.32
N LYS A 58 -19.41 4.87 -2.22
CA LYS A 58 -19.40 4.04 -3.43
C LYS A 58 -19.25 2.57 -3.09
N LEU A 59 -18.32 2.19 -2.21
CA LEU A 59 -18.12 0.80 -1.79
C LEU A 59 -19.35 0.22 -1.06
N GLU A 60 -20.08 1.07 -0.34
CA GLU A 60 -21.37 0.72 0.27
C GLU A 60 -22.46 0.50 -0.78
N ALA A 61 -22.56 1.37 -1.78
CA ALA A 61 -23.49 1.21 -2.91
C ALA A 61 -23.17 -0.02 -3.77
N ASP A 62 -21.88 -0.37 -3.90
CA ASP A 62 -21.40 -1.56 -4.60
C ASP A 62 -21.47 -2.84 -3.71
N GLU A 63 -22.05 -2.74 -2.50
CA GLU A 63 -22.20 -3.83 -1.52
C GLU A 63 -20.88 -4.47 -1.05
N LEU A 64 -19.73 -3.84 -1.30
CA LEU A 64 -18.41 -4.32 -0.88
C LEU A 64 -18.12 -4.03 0.60
N VAL A 65 -18.76 -2.99 1.13
CA VAL A 65 -18.65 -2.55 2.53
C VAL A 65 -20.05 -2.31 3.08
N SER A 66 -20.28 -2.58 4.36
CA SER A 66 -21.48 -2.17 5.09
C SER A 66 -21.11 -1.13 6.14
N SER A 67 -22.07 -0.30 6.54
CA SER A 67 -21.86 0.65 7.63
C SER A 67 -23.00 0.67 8.65
N GLU A 68 -22.65 0.94 9.90
CA GLU A 68 -23.58 1.11 11.01
C GLU A 68 -23.27 2.39 11.79
N TRP A 69 -24.26 2.94 12.48
CA TRP A 69 -24.05 4.05 13.40
C TRP A 69 -23.55 3.51 14.74
N ASP A 70 -22.36 3.96 15.12
CA ASP A 70 -21.78 3.71 16.43
C ASP A 70 -22.08 4.89 17.36
N THR A 71 -22.88 4.61 18.40
CA THR A 71 -23.31 5.56 19.43
C THR A 71 -22.64 5.29 20.79
N THR A 72 -21.63 4.43 20.84
CA THR A 72 -21.04 3.96 22.12
C THR A 72 -20.09 4.96 22.78
N GLY A 73 -19.65 5.99 22.04
CA GLY A 73 -18.72 7.01 22.55
C GLY A 73 -19.40 8.33 22.95
N ASN A 74 -18.68 9.13 23.74
CA ASN A 74 -19.09 10.51 24.00
C ASN A 74 -18.94 11.35 22.73
N GLY A 75 -20.06 11.84 22.19
CA GLY A 75 -20.10 12.73 21.03
C GLY A 75 -21.15 12.30 19.99
N PRO A 76 -21.14 12.94 18.80
CA PRO A 76 -22.03 12.55 17.71
C PRO A 76 -21.79 11.10 17.28
N ALA A 77 -22.86 10.42 16.87
CA ALA A 77 -22.78 9.08 16.31
C ALA A 77 -21.79 9.05 15.13
N LYS A 78 -20.92 8.04 15.09
CA LYS A 78 -19.92 7.87 14.03
C LYS A 78 -20.29 6.68 13.16
N ARG A 79 -20.07 6.79 11.85
CA ARG A 79 -20.19 5.61 10.97
C ARG A 79 -19.01 4.66 11.21
N LYS A 80 -19.32 3.41 11.49
CA LYS A 80 -18.37 2.30 11.53
C LYS A 80 -18.57 1.45 10.29
N TYR A 81 -17.48 1.10 9.61
CA TYR A 81 -17.50 0.36 8.36
C TYR A 81 -16.96 -1.04 8.56
N SER A 82 -17.52 -2.01 7.84
CA SER A 82 -17.14 -3.43 7.87
C SER A 82 -17.12 -3.97 6.44
N ILE A 83 -16.16 -4.84 6.12
CA ILE A 83 -16.17 -5.50 4.80
C ILE A 83 -17.29 -6.54 4.73
N THR A 84 -17.93 -6.69 3.56
CA THR A 84 -18.93 -7.73 3.32
C THR A 84 -18.30 -9.00 2.74
N LYS A 85 -19.08 -10.08 2.59
CA LYS A 85 -18.65 -11.28 1.85
C LYS A 85 -18.32 -10.99 0.39
N ALA A 86 -19.09 -10.11 -0.26
CA ALA A 86 -18.81 -9.64 -1.62
C ALA A 86 -17.50 -8.85 -1.66
N GLY A 87 -17.28 -7.96 -0.68
CA GLY A 87 -16.03 -7.22 -0.52
C GLY A 87 -14.80 -8.12 -0.36
N ILE A 88 -14.90 -9.19 0.45
CA ILE A 88 -13.80 -10.16 0.62
C ILE A 88 -13.49 -10.88 -0.71
N THR A 89 -14.52 -11.27 -1.46
CA THR A 89 -14.35 -11.93 -2.76
C THR A 89 -13.69 -10.99 -3.77
N TYR A 90 -14.16 -9.73 -3.82
CA TYR A 90 -13.55 -8.69 -4.63
C TYR A 90 -12.08 -8.47 -4.27
N LEU A 91 -11.76 -8.37 -2.97
CA LEU A 91 -10.39 -8.17 -2.47
C LEU A 91 -9.46 -9.31 -2.91
N LYS A 92 -9.91 -10.57 -2.87
CA LYS A 92 -9.13 -11.72 -3.37
C LYS A 92 -8.84 -11.58 -4.86
N GLY A 93 -9.84 -11.25 -5.67
CA GLY A 93 -9.65 -11.04 -7.11
C GLY A 93 -8.69 -9.90 -7.41
N TYR A 94 -8.77 -8.80 -6.64
CA TYR A 94 -7.87 -7.66 -6.80
C TYR A 94 -6.43 -8.00 -6.37
N ALA A 95 -6.24 -8.80 -5.32
CA ALA A 95 -4.91 -9.26 -4.91
C ALA A 95 -4.21 -10.04 -6.05
N ASN A 96 -4.93 -10.96 -6.70
CA ASN A 96 -4.39 -11.68 -7.87
C ASN A 96 -4.02 -10.75 -9.04
N GLN A 97 -4.79 -9.68 -9.25
CA GLN A 97 -4.46 -8.67 -10.26
C GLN A 97 -3.18 -7.90 -9.89
N LEU A 98 -3.00 -7.56 -8.61
CA LEU A 98 -1.77 -6.92 -8.12
C LEU A 98 -0.54 -7.82 -8.27
N GLU A 99 -0.67 -9.13 -8.04
CA GLU A 99 0.42 -10.10 -8.29
C GLU A 99 0.80 -10.14 -9.77
N THR A 100 -0.19 -10.06 -10.66
CA THR A 100 0.04 -9.97 -12.11
C THR A 100 0.78 -8.68 -12.47
N TYR A 101 0.34 -7.54 -11.93
CA TYR A 101 1.03 -6.26 -12.14
C TYR A 101 2.44 -6.25 -11.57
N GLN A 102 2.66 -6.84 -10.39
CA GLN A 102 4.00 -6.98 -9.82
C GLN A 102 4.91 -7.75 -10.79
N SER A 103 4.44 -8.87 -11.33
CA SER A 103 5.20 -9.67 -12.29
C SER A 103 5.55 -8.88 -13.57
N MET A 104 4.60 -8.08 -14.09
CA MET A 104 4.84 -7.21 -15.25
C MET A 104 5.85 -6.10 -14.94
N LEU A 105 5.77 -5.49 -13.76
CA LEU A 105 6.73 -4.47 -13.31
C LEU A 105 8.13 -5.06 -13.16
N ASP A 106 8.24 -6.25 -12.57
CA ASP A 106 9.52 -6.96 -12.41
C ASP A 106 10.15 -7.26 -13.78
N GLN A 107 9.34 -7.71 -14.75
CA GLN A 107 9.78 -7.92 -16.13
C GLN A 107 10.24 -6.62 -16.80
N PHE A 108 9.46 -5.54 -16.64
CA PHE A 108 9.81 -4.24 -17.19
C PHE A 108 11.15 -3.74 -16.63
N PHE A 109 11.33 -3.77 -15.31
CA PHE A 109 12.58 -3.32 -14.70
C PHE A 109 13.76 -4.22 -15.07
N SER A 110 13.55 -5.53 -15.21
CA SER A 110 14.59 -6.43 -15.72
C SER A 110 15.04 -6.03 -17.13
N MET A 111 14.08 -5.78 -18.03
CA MET A 111 14.37 -5.33 -19.40
C MET A 111 15.05 -3.95 -19.42
N TYR A 112 14.60 -3.02 -18.56
CA TYR A 112 15.17 -1.69 -18.45
C TYR A 112 16.61 -1.71 -17.91
N SER A 113 16.89 -2.51 -16.88
CA SER A 113 18.24 -2.70 -16.36
C SER A 113 19.18 -3.30 -17.41
N SER A 114 18.74 -4.32 -18.15
CA SER A 114 19.53 -4.88 -19.26
C SER A 114 19.77 -3.85 -20.37
N PHE A 115 18.78 -3.02 -20.71
CA PHE A 115 18.95 -1.92 -21.66
C PHE A 115 20.01 -0.91 -21.19
N LEU A 116 19.97 -0.50 -19.92
CA LEU A 116 20.96 0.43 -19.36
C LEU A 116 22.37 -0.16 -19.39
N GLU A 117 22.53 -1.43 -19.01
CA GLU A 117 23.83 -2.12 -19.04
C GLU A 117 24.43 -2.20 -20.46
N LEU A 118 23.57 -2.40 -21.47
CA LEU A 118 24.02 -2.59 -22.86
C LEU A 118 24.25 -1.28 -23.62
N TYR A 119 23.47 -0.23 -23.32
CA TYR A 119 23.44 1.00 -24.13
C TYR A 119 23.90 2.26 -23.41
N ILE A 120 24.01 2.25 -22.08
CA ILE A 120 24.53 3.40 -21.31
C ILE A 120 25.54 2.91 -20.24
N PRO A 121 26.75 2.47 -20.64
CA PRO A 121 27.71 1.83 -19.73
C PRO A 121 28.17 2.74 -18.59
N SER A 122 28.18 4.06 -18.78
CA SER A 122 28.56 5.03 -17.75
C SER A 122 27.48 5.27 -16.69
N PHE A 123 26.26 4.74 -16.90
CA PHE A 123 25.17 4.72 -15.92
C PHE A 123 25.07 3.38 -15.18
N SER A 124 25.96 2.42 -15.47
CA SER A 124 25.95 1.10 -14.84
C SER A 124 26.30 1.23 -13.35
N THR A 125 25.25 1.14 -12.53
CA THR A 125 25.25 0.50 -11.21
C THR A 125 26.35 0.94 -10.24
N ARG A 126 26.30 2.19 -9.76
CA ARG A 126 26.93 2.53 -8.47
C ARG A 126 26.07 2.14 -7.25
N ASP A 127 24.81 1.75 -7.43
CA ASP A 127 23.90 1.58 -6.28
C ASP A 127 23.45 0.13 -5.97
N SER A 128 23.85 -0.90 -6.74
CA SER A 128 23.40 -2.29 -6.46
C SER A 128 24.25 -3.08 -5.46
N ILE A 129 25.30 -2.52 -4.83
CA ILE A 129 26.21 -3.30 -3.95
C ILE A 129 26.17 -2.91 -2.46
N GLU A 130 25.53 -1.81 -2.04
CA GLU A 130 25.48 -1.50 -0.59
C GLU A 130 24.55 -2.42 0.23
N LYS A 131 23.66 -3.19 -0.42
CA LYS A 131 22.82 -4.18 0.30
C LYS A 131 23.37 -5.61 0.36
N LYS A 132 24.49 -5.95 -0.30
CA LYS A 132 25.07 -7.31 -0.19
C LYS A 132 26.05 -7.49 0.98
N SER A 133 26.56 -6.41 1.59
CA SER A 133 27.55 -6.51 2.69
C SER A 133 26.95 -6.70 4.09
N SER A 134 25.67 -6.36 4.31
CA SER A 134 25.02 -6.61 5.62
C SER A 134 24.62 -8.08 5.86
N GLN A 135 24.56 -8.90 4.80
CA GLN A 135 24.20 -10.32 4.92
C GLN A 135 25.42 -11.24 5.22
N LYS A 136 26.66 -10.73 5.21
CA LYS A 136 27.90 -11.54 5.43
C LYS A 136 28.56 -11.35 6.81
N ARG A 137 27.94 -10.65 7.77
CA ARG A 137 28.48 -10.45 9.14
C ARG A 137 27.73 -11.21 10.26
N ARG A 138 27.09 -12.35 9.98
CA ARG A 138 26.43 -13.16 11.03
C ARG A 138 26.79 -14.65 11.05
N ASN A 139 27.67 -15.11 10.16
CA ASN A 139 28.09 -16.51 10.11
C ASN A 139 29.61 -16.63 10.28
N ASP A 140 30.14 -16.11 11.38
CA ASP A 140 31.42 -16.54 11.95
C ASP A 140 31.45 -16.09 13.42
N ASP A 141 30.98 -16.96 14.31
CA ASP A 141 31.37 -17.02 15.73
C ASP A 141 30.85 -18.37 16.24
N GLY A 142 31.59 -19.41 15.85
CA GLY A 142 31.57 -20.68 16.54
C GLY A 142 32.62 -20.66 17.66
N LYS A 143 32.19 -21.12 18.84
CA LYS A 143 32.99 -21.74 19.90
C LYS A 143 34.04 -20.87 20.61
N GLU A 144 33.81 -20.65 21.92
CA GLU A 144 34.72 -21.14 22.97
C GLU A 144 34.02 -21.05 24.35
N GLU A 145 34.15 -22.17 25.09
CA GLU A 145 33.89 -22.44 26.53
C GLU A 145 32.47 -22.34 27.12
#